data_AF-A0A8I0GCW2-F1
#
_entry.id   AF-A0A8I0GCW2-F1
#
_cell.length_a   1.000
_cell.length_b   1.000
_cell.length_c   1.000
_cell.angle_alpha   90.00
_cell.angle_beta   90.00
_cell.angle_gamma   90.00
#
_symmetry.space_group_name_H-M   'P 1'
#
loop_
_entity.id
_entity.type
_entity.pdbx_description
1 polymer ?
#
loop_
_entity_poly.entity_id
_entity_poly.type
_entity_poly.pdbx_seq_one_letter_code
_entity_poly.pdbx_strand_id
1 'polypeptide(L)'
;MADIFDVAAAIDERLDRDAGAGKLCALLYLAQDWSLAWTGRELFADEAEAWERGLVFPIVRNDIKYDGETRLRAGDPARLSESERLMTEAVVDHYGHLSGADLSAITHS
;
A
#
# COMPACT_ATOMS: atom_id res chain seq x y z
N MET A 1 -14.32 5.20 7.03
CA MET A 1 -13.49 4.99 5.84
C MET A 1 -12.09 5.30 6.30
N ALA A 2 -11.23 4.28 6.25
CA ALA A 2 -9.81 4.45 6.53
C ALA A 2 -9.21 5.47 5.55
N ASP A 3 -8.19 6.20 5.96
CA ASP A 3 -7.37 6.94 5.00
C ASP A 3 -6.24 6.04 4.46
N ILE A 4 -5.52 6.51 3.44
CA ILE A 4 -4.41 5.76 2.85
C ILE A 4 -3.30 5.45 3.86
N PHE A 5 -3.07 6.29 4.87
CA PHE A 5 -2.04 6.06 5.87
C PHE A 5 -2.44 4.93 6.83
N ASP A 6 -3.71 4.86 7.23
CA ASP A 6 -4.24 3.75 8.04
C ASP A 6 -4.03 2.41 7.32
N VAL A 7 -4.34 2.36 6.01
CA VAL A 7 -4.14 1.17 5.18
C VAL A 7 -2.65 0.88 4.96
N ALA A 8 -1.85 1.92 4.71
CA ALA A 8 -0.42 1.79 4.50
C ALA A 8 0.29 1.26 5.75
N ALA A 9 -0.10 1.72 6.95
CA ALA A 9 0.40 1.20 8.22
C ALA A 9 0.05 -0.28 8.39
N ALA A 10 -1.19 -0.68 8.05
CA ALA A 10 -1.62 -2.08 8.13
C ALA A 10 -0.83 -3.01 7.20
N ILE A 11 -0.39 -2.51 6.04
CA ILE A 11 0.52 -3.22 5.13
C ILE A 11 1.94 -3.23 5.70
N ASP A 12 2.48 -2.07 6.07
CA ASP A 12 3.87 -1.90 6.51
C ASP A 12 4.22 -2.75 7.75
N GLU A 13 3.27 -2.92 8.68
CA GLU A 13 3.44 -3.79 9.86
C GLU A 13 3.73 -5.26 9.51
N ARG A 14 3.30 -5.69 8.32
CA ARG A 14 3.44 -7.08 7.83
C ARG A 14 4.62 -7.26 6.88
N LEU A 15 5.31 -6.18 6.51
CA LEU A 15 6.47 -6.24 5.64
C LEU A 15 7.78 -6.31 6.44
N ASP A 16 8.81 -6.87 5.79
CA ASP A 16 10.17 -6.82 6.30
C ASP A 16 10.65 -5.37 6.45
N ARG A 17 11.58 -5.13 7.39
CA ARG A 17 12.00 -3.76 7.77
C ARG A 17 12.69 -2.99 6.64
N ASP A 18 13.17 -3.68 5.61
CA ASP A 18 13.82 -3.11 4.43
C ASP A 18 12.88 -2.98 3.22
N ALA A 19 11.58 -3.26 3.41
CA ALA A 19 10.56 -3.01 2.39
C ALA A 19 10.47 -1.51 2.09
N GLY A 20 11.11 -1.07 1.00
CA GLY A 20 11.12 0.33 0.62
C GLY A 20 9.76 0.85 0.14
N ALA A 21 9.61 2.18 0.09
CA ALA A 21 8.37 2.88 -0.25
C ALA A 21 7.69 2.41 -1.56
N GLY A 22 8.46 1.98 -2.56
CA GLY A 22 7.91 1.48 -3.83
C GLY A 22 7.10 0.19 -3.66
N LYS A 23 7.57 -0.74 -2.81
CA LYS A 23 6.84 -1.99 -2.52
C LYS A 23 5.53 -1.69 -1.79
N LEU A 24 5.57 -0.78 -0.80
CA LEU A 24 4.38 -0.33 -0.10
C LEU A 24 3.37 0.33 -1.05
N CYS A 25 3.83 1.23 -1.94
CA CYS A 25 2.95 1.88 -2.92
C CYS A 25 2.31 0.88 -3.88
N ALA A 26 3.06 -0.12 -4.36
CA ALA A 26 2.51 -1.13 -5.25
C ALA A 26 1.47 -2.02 -4.55
N LEU A 27 1.69 -2.41 -3.29
CA LEU A 27 0.72 -3.17 -2.50
C LEU A 27 -0.53 -2.35 -2.17
N LEU A 28 -0.39 -1.06 -1.89
CA LEU A 28 -1.53 -0.14 -1.72
C LEU A 28 -2.38 -0.09 -2.98
N TYR A 29 -1.75 0.03 -4.15
CA TYR A 29 -2.45 0.05 -5.42
C TYR A 29 -3.22 -1.26 -5.68
N LEU A 30 -2.58 -2.41 -5.45
CA LEU A 30 -3.23 -3.72 -5.59
C LEU A 30 -4.39 -3.90 -4.60
N ALA A 31 -4.27 -3.37 -3.38
CA ALA A 31 -5.35 -3.41 -2.40
C ALA A 31 -6.55 -2.55 -2.80
N GLN A 32 -6.30 -1.36 -3.37
CA GLN A 32 -7.35 -0.52 -3.95
C GLN A 32 -8.06 -1.25 -5.10
N ASP A 33 -7.30 -1.84 -6.03
CA ASP A 33 -7.84 -2.56 -7.19
C ASP A 33 -8.69 -3.77 -6.77
N TRP A 34 -8.21 -4.58 -5.81
CA TRP A 34 -8.98 -5.69 -5.27
C TRP A 34 -10.24 -5.24 -4.53
N SER A 35 -10.16 -4.14 -3.75
CA SER A 35 -11.33 -3.56 -3.09
C SER A 35 -12.39 -3.15 -4.10
N LEU A 36 -11.99 -2.45 -5.16
CA LEU A 36 -12.88 -2.05 -6.26
C LEU A 36 -13.48 -3.27 -6.97
N ALA A 37 -12.66 -4.27 -7.31
CA ALA A 37 -13.09 -5.45 -8.03
C ALA A 37 -14.11 -6.31 -7.25
N TRP A 38 -13.92 -6.47 -5.93
CA TRP A 38 -14.75 -7.38 -5.13
C TRP A 38 -15.90 -6.69 -4.41
N THR A 39 -15.73 -5.43 -4.02
CA THR A 39 -16.72 -4.70 -3.21
C THR A 39 -17.38 -3.55 -3.97
N GLY A 40 -16.80 -3.11 -5.09
CA GLY A 40 -17.23 -1.92 -5.82
C GLY A 40 -16.96 -0.62 -5.06
N ARG A 41 -16.11 -0.64 -4.04
CA ARG A 41 -15.78 0.50 -3.19
C ARG A 41 -14.28 0.69 -3.09
N GLU A 42 -13.88 1.95 -3.10
CA GLU A 42 -12.52 2.38 -2.83
C GLU A 42 -12.14 2.09 -1.37
N LEU A 43 -10.90 1.69 -1.16
CA LEU A 43 -10.30 1.47 0.16
C LEU A 43 -9.82 2.79 0.75
N PHE A 44 -9.34 3.69 -0.10
CA PHE A 44 -8.96 5.07 0.20
C PHE A 44 -9.18 5.94 -1.05
N ALA A 45 -9.19 7.27 -0.88
CA ALA A 45 -9.52 8.22 -1.96
C ALA A 45 -8.29 8.70 -2.76
N ASP A 46 -7.08 8.50 -2.24
CA ASP A 46 -5.85 8.97 -2.87
C ASP A 46 -5.53 8.16 -4.15
N GLU A 47 -5.03 8.84 -5.16
CA GLU A 47 -4.65 8.24 -6.45
C GLU A 47 -3.14 8.04 -6.56
N ALA A 48 -2.75 6.97 -7.24
CA ALA A 48 -1.35 6.69 -7.54
C ALA A 48 -0.88 7.51 -8.75
N GLU A 49 0.36 7.99 -8.68
CA GLU A 49 1.05 8.60 -9.82
C GLU A 49 1.96 7.58 -10.51
N ALA A 50 1.96 7.55 -11.84
CA ALA A 50 2.87 6.73 -12.63
C ALA A 50 4.24 7.42 -12.75
N TRP A 51 5.24 6.91 -12.02
CA TRP A 51 6.62 7.40 -12.07
C TRP A 51 7.52 6.40 -12.81
N GLU A 52 8.75 6.81 -13.12
CA GLU A 52 9.73 5.98 -13.85
C GLU A 52 10.02 4.62 -13.19
N ARG A 53 9.88 4.54 -11.86
CA ARG A 53 10.19 3.33 -11.06
C ARG A 53 8.95 2.64 -10.49
N GLY A 54 7.79 2.84 -11.12
CA GLY A 54 6.52 2.25 -10.69
C GLY A 54 5.54 3.27 -10.13
N LEU A 55 4.40 2.75 -9.66
CA LEU A 55 3.34 3.55 -9.04
C LEU A 55 3.78 4.08 -7.69
N VAL A 56 3.50 5.37 -7.46
CA VAL A 56 3.87 6.08 -6.24
C VAL A 56 2.66 6.84 -5.72
N PHE A 57 2.40 6.72 -4.42
CA PHE A 57 1.57 7.67 -3.69
C PHE A 57 2.50 8.73 -3.08
N PRO A 58 2.55 9.96 -3.60
CA PRO A 58 3.54 10.96 -3.16
C PRO A 58 3.49 11.23 -1.67
N ILE A 59 2.28 11.25 -1.09
CA ILE A 59 2.08 11.47 0.35
C ILE A 59 2.69 10.35 1.21
N VAL A 60 2.52 9.08 0.81
CA VAL A 60 3.11 7.93 1.50
C VAL A 60 4.63 7.92 1.33
N ARG A 61 5.10 8.15 0.11
CA ARG A 61 6.54 8.21 -0.17
C ARG A 61 7.23 9.36 0.57
N ASN A 62 6.59 10.52 0.65
CA ASN A 62 7.13 11.67 1.35
C ASN A 62 7.19 11.44 2.86
N ASP A 63 6.21 10.76 3.45
CA ASP A 63 6.25 10.36 4.87
C ASP A 63 7.50 9.53 5.19
N ILE A 64 7.75 8.48 4.39
CA ILE A 64 8.93 7.62 4.54
C ILE A 64 10.24 8.40 4.27
N LYS A 65 10.29 9.17 3.18
CA LYS A 65 11.51 9.85 2.73
C LYS A 65 11.92 11.02 3.65
N TYR A 66 10.95 11.77 4.18
CA TYR A 66 11.22 12.97 4.97
C TYR A 66 12.09 12.67 6.19
N ASP A 67 12.00 11.46 6.70
CA ASP A 67 12.70 11.07 7.92
C ASP A 67 13.93 10.18 7.71
N GLY A 68 14.19 9.73 6.46
CA GLY A 68 15.30 8.81 6.18
C GLY A 68 15.09 7.41 6.74
N GLU A 69 13.89 7.09 7.20
CA GLU A 69 13.47 5.77 7.68
C GLU A 69 12.97 4.90 6.51
N THR A 70 12.82 3.59 6.77
CA THR A 70 12.22 2.63 5.84
C THR A 70 10.76 2.34 6.15
N ARG A 71 10.21 2.94 7.20
CA ARG A 71 8.85 2.69 7.69
C ARG A 71 7.97 3.91 7.65
N LEU A 72 6.68 3.65 7.62
CA LEU A 72 5.65 4.66 7.73
C LEU A 72 5.53 5.15 9.18
N ARG A 73 5.24 6.43 9.37
CA ARG A 73 5.02 7.05 10.69
C ARG A 73 3.56 7.42 10.94
N ALA A 74 2.85 7.74 9.86
CA ALA A 74 1.44 8.09 9.90
C ALA A 74 0.54 6.84 9.81
N GLY A 75 -0.71 6.99 10.26
CA GLY A 75 -1.74 5.97 10.17
C GLY A 75 -1.93 5.16 11.44
N ASP A 76 -3.13 4.60 11.60
CA ASP A 76 -3.51 3.70 12.67
C ASP A 76 -4.31 2.52 12.08
N PRO A 77 -3.71 1.32 11.98
CA PRO A 77 -4.37 0.11 11.47
C PRO A 77 -5.67 -0.26 12.20
N ALA A 78 -5.83 0.18 13.45
CA ALA A 78 -7.05 -0.08 14.22
C ALA A 78 -8.28 0.69 13.71
N ARG A 79 -8.08 1.66 12.81
CA ARG A 79 -9.16 2.42 12.17
C ARG A 79 -9.80 1.71 10.98
N LEU A 80 -9.19 0.63 10.49
CA LEU A 80 -9.74 -0.19 9.42
C LEU A 80 -10.97 -0.95 9.96
N SER A 81 -12.07 -0.88 9.21
CA SER A 81 -13.17 -1.83 9.34
C SER A 81 -12.68 -3.24 9.06
N GLU A 82 -13.47 -4.23 9.48
CA GLU A 82 -13.16 -5.64 9.24
C GLU A 82 -12.99 -5.96 7.75
N SER A 83 -13.83 -5.40 6.88
CA SER A 83 -13.72 -5.61 5.44
C SER A 83 -12.46 -4.97 4.84
N GLU A 84 -12.11 -3.75 5.26
CA GLU A 84 -10.89 -3.07 4.81
C GLU A 84 -9.66 -3.87 5.25
N ARG A 85 -9.62 -4.32 6.52
CA ARG A 85 -8.55 -5.15 7.06
C ARG A 85 -8.39 -6.46 6.29
N LEU A 86 -9.47 -7.22 6.10
CA LEU A 86 -9.42 -8.50 5.38
C LEU A 86 -8.94 -8.34 3.93
N MET A 87 -9.32 -7.24 3.27
CA MET A 87 -8.83 -6.92 1.93
C MET A 87 -7.32 -6.67 1.93
N THR A 88 -6.85 -5.83 2.85
CA THR A 88 -5.43 -5.54 3.02
C THR A 88 -4.62 -6.80 3.34
N GLU A 89 -5.12 -7.64 4.26
CA GLU A 89 -4.47 -8.90 4.63
C GLU A 89 -4.36 -9.87 3.44
N ALA A 90 -5.44 -10.04 2.68
CA ALA A 90 -5.46 -10.94 1.53
C ALA A 90 -4.45 -10.51 0.45
N VAL A 91 -4.31 -9.21 0.21
CA VAL A 91 -3.35 -8.64 -0.76
C VAL A 91 -1.92 -8.87 -0.29
N VAL A 92 -1.61 -8.63 0.99
CA VAL A 92 -0.28 -8.88 1.55
C VAL A 92 0.05 -10.37 1.54
N ASP A 93 -0.89 -11.24 1.88
CA ASP A 93 -0.68 -12.69 1.84
C ASP A 93 -0.39 -13.17 0.40
N HIS A 94 -1.04 -12.58 -0.60
CA HIS A 94 -0.87 -12.95 -2.00
C HIS A 94 0.40 -12.35 -2.63
N TYR A 95 0.72 -11.09 -2.38
CA TYR A 95 1.77 -10.34 -3.09
C TYR A 95 2.95 -9.92 -2.21
N GLY A 96 2.82 -9.97 -0.89
CA GLY A 96 3.80 -9.44 0.07
C GLY A 96 5.17 -10.14 0.00
N HIS A 97 5.23 -11.37 -0.53
CA HIS A 97 6.48 -12.09 -0.74
C HIS A 97 7.26 -11.64 -1.99
N LEU A 98 6.64 -10.88 -2.89
CA LEU A 98 7.27 -10.40 -4.12
C LEU A 98 8.21 -9.23 -3.85
N SER A 99 9.21 -9.05 -4.72
CA SER A 99 10.10 -7.89 -4.66
C SER A 99 9.39 -6.64 -5.22
N GLY A 100 9.93 -5.46 -4.92
CA GLY A 100 9.42 -4.22 -5.52
C GLY A 100 9.50 -4.21 -7.06
N ALA A 101 10.48 -4.92 -7.64
CA ALA A 101 10.62 -5.04 -9.09
C ALA A 101 9.54 -5.94 -9.70
N ASP A 102 9.24 -7.07 -9.05
CA ASP A 102 8.17 -7.98 -9.48
C ASP A 102 6.82 -7.27 -9.43
N LEU A 103 6.55 -6.52 -8.35
CA LEU A 103 5.33 -5.75 -8.19
C LEU A 103 5.23 -4.62 -9.22
N SER A 104 6.32 -3.91 -9.51
CA SER A 104 6.35 -2.89 -10.55
C SER A 104 5.99 -3.49 -11.92
N ALA A 105 6.50 -4.68 -12.25
CA ALA A 105 6.16 -5.36 -13.50
C ALA A 105 4.68 -5.74 -13.60
N ILE A 106 4.05 -6.12 -12.49
CA ILE A 106 2.60 -6.40 -12.43
C ILE A 106 1.78 -5.12 -12.62
N THR A 107 2.19 -4.01 -12.00
CA THR A 107 1.43 -2.74 -12.02
C THR A 107 1.65 -1.87 -13.26
N HIS A 108 2.56 -2.26 -14.17
CA HIS A 108 2.87 -1.52 -15.41
C HIS A 108 2.15 -2.05 -16.66
N SER A 109 1.19 -2.98 -16.51
CA SER A 109 0.44 -3.57 -17.62
C SER A 109 -0.71 -2.72 -18.13
#